data_AF-A0A660ZEQ9-F1
#
_entry.id   AF-A0A660ZEQ9-F1
#
_cell.length_a   1.000
_cell.length_b   1.000
_cell.length_c   1.000
_cell.angle_alpha   90.00
_cell.angle_beta   90.00
_cell.angle_gamma   90.00
#
_symmetry.space_group_name_H-M   'P 1'
#
loop_
_entity.id
_entity.type
_entity.pdbx_description
1 polymer ?
#
loop_
_entity_poly.entity_id
_entity_poly.type
_entity_poly.pdbx_seq_one_letter_code
_entity_poly.pdbx_strand_id
1 'polypeptide(L)'
;MKTLKPKALFVISFILISCSTLLAQTGNSWFIWPEGLGFSNQLEYSYNIDKETEILENWLNLDYSKGIFSAGLRFEVFQPNDPDPSISRGKNKFAEIDYKYIRADIGDRTEGLDIIAGNYYSLFGRGMILKSYEDRAIRVDNNLVGLKVTGKYAGFV
;
A
#
# COMPACT_ATOMS: atom_id res chain seq x y z
N MET A 1 -23.51 10.78 -39.56
CA MET A 1 -23.12 11.82 -38.59
C MET A 1 -24.20 11.92 -37.51
N LYS A 2 -24.04 11.29 -36.34
CA LYS A 2 -25.00 11.36 -35.22
C LYS A 2 -24.43 12.30 -34.16
N THR A 3 -25.19 13.32 -33.80
CA THR A 3 -24.83 14.35 -32.82
C THR A 3 -25.07 13.81 -31.40
N LEU A 4 -24.00 13.65 -30.61
CA LEU A 4 -24.13 13.38 -29.18
C LEU A 4 -24.45 14.69 -28.44
N LYS A 5 -25.56 14.71 -27.69
CA LYS A 5 -25.85 15.77 -26.72
C LYS A 5 -25.05 15.53 -25.43
N PRO A 6 -24.49 16.57 -24.79
CA PRO A 6 -23.77 16.41 -23.53
C PRO A 6 -24.78 16.13 -22.40
N LYS A 7 -24.59 15.02 -21.67
CA LYS A 7 -25.26 14.79 -20.40
C LYS A 7 -24.41 15.42 -19.30
N ALA A 8 -25.01 16.34 -18.55
CA ALA A 8 -24.36 17.00 -17.41
C ALA A 8 -23.91 15.95 -16.39
N LEU A 9 -22.60 15.88 -16.14
CA LEU A 9 -21.99 15.02 -15.13
C LEU A 9 -21.95 15.81 -13.82
N PHE A 10 -22.83 15.48 -12.88
CA PHE A 10 -22.85 16.10 -11.55
C PHE A 10 -21.84 15.37 -10.66
N VAL A 11 -20.65 15.94 -10.47
CA VAL A 11 -19.63 15.42 -9.56
C VAL A 11 -19.93 15.95 -8.16
N ILE A 12 -20.48 15.12 -7.29
CA ILE A 12 -20.61 15.43 -5.86
C ILE A 12 -19.29 15.04 -5.19
N SER A 13 -18.42 16.03 -4.96
CA SER A 13 -17.22 15.87 -4.14
C SER A 13 -17.60 15.99 -2.67
N PHE A 14 -17.58 14.87 -1.93
CA PHE A 14 -17.77 14.87 -0.49
C PHE A 14 -16.41 15.15 0.18
N ILE A 15 -16.19 16.40 0.60
CA ILE A 15 -15.01 16.78 1.39
C ILE A 15 -15.31 16.47 2.86
N LEU A 16 -14.74 15.38 3.38
CA LEU A 16 -14.73 15.10 4.82
C LEU A 16 -13.60 15.89 5.49
N ILE A 17 -13.94 17.06 6.03
CA ILE A 17 -13.06 17.82 6.92
C ILE A 17 -13.21 17.23 8.33
N SER A 18 -12.28 16.37 8.75
CA SER A 18 -12.17 15.96 10.16
C SER A 18 -11.38 17.02 10.93
N CYS A 19 -12.10 17.94 11.57
CA CYS A 19 -11.56 18.87 12.56
C CYS A 19 -11.48 18.16 13.93
N SER A 20 -10.32 18.23 14.59
CA SER A 20 -10.02 17.48 15.81
C SER A 20 -10.37 18.23 17.10
N THR A 21 -11.02 17.48 18.01
CA THR A 21 -11.08 17.53 19.49
C THR A 21 -12.00 18.50 20.24
N LEU A 22 -12.93 17.89 21.01
CA LEU A 22 -13.15 18.12 22.45
C LEU A 22 -13.87 16.89 23.04
N LEU A 23 -13.37 16.37 24.18
CA LEU A 23 -13.81 15.13 24.84
C LEU A 23 -14.94 15.39 25.86
N ALA A 24 -16.02 14.59 25.79
CA ALA A 24 -16.71 13.95 26.93
C ALA A 24 -18.02 13.28 26.45
N GLN A 25 -17.99 11.98 26.18
CA GLN A 25 -19.20 11.14 26.18
C GLN A 25 -18.90 9.84 26.92
N THR A 26 -19.53 9.69 28.08
CA THR A 26 -19.58 8.48 28.88
C THR A 26 -20.59 7.52 28.25
N GLY A 27 -20.20 6.26 28.07
CA GLY A 27 -21.14 5.16 27.83
C GLY A 27 -21.77 5.07 26.45
N ASN A 28 -20.95 4.91 25.41
CA ASN A 28 -21.29 4.21 24.17
C ASN A 28 -19.96 3.82 23.51
N SER A 29 -19.47 2.60 23.71
CA SER A 29 -18.26 2.14 23.02
C SER A 29 -18.60 1.81 21.56
N TRP A 30 -18.83 2.87 20.78
CA TRP A 30 -18.68 2.83 19.33
C TRP A 30 -17.29 2.27 19.03
N PHE A 31 -17.19 1.36 18.06
CA PHE A 31 -15.96 0.63 17.72
C PHE A 31 -14.74 1.57 17.67
N ILE A 32 -13.87 1.47 18.68
CA ILE A 32 -12.60 2.19 18.74
C ILE A 32 -11.56 1.27 18.12
N TRP A 33 -10.90 1.74 17.06
CA TRP A 33 -9.79 1.02 16.47
C TRP A 33 -8.70 0.77 17.53
N PRO A 34 -8.22 -0.48 17.68
CA PRO A 34 -7.12 -0.76 18.59
C PRO A 34 -5.92 0.14 18.29
N GLU A 35 -5.28 0.65 19.34
CA GLU A 35 -4.08 1.48 19.18
C GLU A 35 -3.02 0.72 18.37
N GLY A 36 -2.48 1.40 17.36
CA GLY A 36 -1.47 0.84 16.47
C GLY A 36 -2.02 -0.01 15.32
N LEU A 37 -3.33 -0.30 15.24
CA LEU A 37 -3.94 -0.97 14.10
C LEU A 37 -4.18 0.02 12.95
N GLY A 38 -3.52 -0.22 11.82
CA GLY A 38 -3.72 0.46 10.56
C GLY A 38 -4.52 -0.40 9.60
N PHE A 39 -5.45 0.21 8.88
CA PHE A 39 -6.24 -0.44 7.83
C PHE A 39 -6.34 0.51 6.65
N SER A 40 -6.11 0.02 5.44
CA SER A 40 -6.38 0.77 4.22
C SER A 40 -6.84 -0.13 3.10
N ASN A 41 -7.69 0.40 2.24
CA ASN A 41 -8.11 -0.26 1.02
C ASN A 41 -7.98 0.70 -0.17
N GLN A 42 -7.46 0.21 -1.28
CA GLN A 42 -7.43 0.93 -2.54
C GLN A 42 -8.04 0.05 -3.62
N LEU A 43 -9.14 0.50 -4.23
CA LEU A 43 -9.80 -0.16 -5.36
C LEU A 43 -9.61 0.69 -6.61
N GLU A 44 -9.17 0.06 -7.69
CA GLU A 44 -9.01 0.68 -9.00
C GLU A 44 -9.75 -0.16 -10.04
N TYR A 45 -10.49 0.52 -10.92
CA TYR A 45 -11.14 -0.07 -12.08
C TYR A 45 -10.75 0.72 -13.32
N SER A 46 -10.41 0.03 -14.39
CA SER A 46 -10.12 0.63 -15.69
C SER A 46 -10.57 -0.29 -16.82
N TYR A 47 -10.74 0.27 -18.01
CA TYR A 47 -11.14 -0.47 -19.20
C TYR A 47 -10.13 -0.19 -20.33
N ASN A 48 -9.54 -1.25 -20.87
CA ASN A 48 -8.69 -1.15 -22.05
C ASN A 48 -9.57 -1.21 -23.29
N ILE A 49 -9.68 -0.09 -24.01
CA ILE A 49 -10.53 0.04 -25.20
C ILE A 49 -10.00 -0.84 -26.34
N ASP A 50 -8.68 -0.91 -26.53
CA ASP A 50 -8.06 -1.62 -27.64
C ASP A 50 -8.18 -3.15 -27.50
N LYS A 51 -8.10 -3.65 -26.26
CA LYS A 51 -8.23 -5.08 -25.93
C LYS A 51 -9.65 -5.48 -25.54
N GLU A 52 -10.55 -4.51 -25.40
CA GLU A 52 -11.92 -4.69 -24.86
C GLU A 52 -11.96 -5.38 -23.48
N THR A 53 -10.94 -5.17 -22.65
CA THR A 53 -10.78 -5.86 -21.35
C THR A 53 -11.03 -4.93 -20.17
N GLU A 54 -11.81 -5.40 -19.21
CA GLU A 54 -11.93 -4.80 -17.88
C GLU A 54 -10.73 -5.15 -17.01
N ILE A 55 -10.27 -4.18 -16.24
CA ILE A 55 -9.17 -4.32 -15.29
C ILE A 55 -9.67 -3.86 -13.92
N LEU A 56 -9.60 -4.74 -12.93
CA LEU A 56 -9.91 -4.50 -11.53
C LEU A 56 -8.66 -4.78 -10.70
N GLU A 57 -8.33 -3.88 -9.78
CA GLU A 57 -7.26 -4.07 -8.80
C GLU A 57 -7.76 -3.63 -7.42
N ASN A 58 -7.47 -4.42 -6.40
CA ASN A 58 -7.75 -4.09 -5.02
C ASN A 58 -6.56 -4.43 -4.13
N TRP A 59 -6.15 -3.48 -3.30
CA TRP A 59 -5.12 -3.66 -2.30
C TRP A 59 -5.70 -3.37 -0.93
N LEU A 60 -5.77 -4.40 -0.10
CA LEU A 60 -6.19 -4.32 1.29
C LEU A 60 -4.96 -4.46 2.19
N ASN A 61 -4.56 -3.39 2.85
CA ASN A 61 -3.45 -3.42 3.82
C ASN A 61 -3.99 -3.48 5.23
N LEU A 62 -3.36 -4.32 6.05
CA LEU A 62 -3.54 -4.38 7.48
C LEU A 62 -2.17 -4.30 8.14
N ASP A 63 -1.99 -3.32 9.01
CA ASP A 63 -0.74 -3.05 9.71
C ASP A 63 -1.00 -2.98 11.20
N TYR A 64 -0.05 -3.42 12.02
CA TYR A 64 -0.11 -3.31 13.46
C TYR A 64 1.25 -2.85 13.99
N SER A 65 1.25 -1.84 14.86
CA SER A 65 2.46 -1.30 15.48
C SER A 65 2.30 -1.22 16.99
N LYS A 66 3.31 -1.68 17.73
CA LYS A 66 3.37 -1.61 19.18
C LYS A 66 4.81 -1.46 19.66
N GLY A 67 5.13 -0.28 20.21
CA GLY A 67 6.48 0.05 20.65
C GLY A 67 7.48 -0.07 19.50
N ILE A 68 8.53 -0.86 19.69
CA ILE A 68 9.56 -1.11 18.67
C ILE A 68 9.12 -2.07 17.56
N PHE A 69 8.02 -2.80 17.75
CA PHE A 69 7.59 -3.83 16.81
C PHE A 69 6.49 -3.33 15.89
N SER A 70 6.54 -3.75 14.63
CA SER A 70 5.42 -3.65 13.70
C SER A 70 5.30 -4.92 12.86
N ALA A 71 4.10 -5.22 12.40
CA ALA A 71 3.86 -6.30 11.46
C ALA A 71 2.71 -5.87 10.54
N GLY A 72 2.69 -6.40 9.33
CA GLY A 72 1.63 -6.07 8.39
C GLY A 72 1.49 -7.12 7.31
N LEU A 73 0.35 -7.06 6.64
CA LEU A 73 0.07 -7.86 5.45
C LEU A 73 -0.77 -7.07 4.46
N ARG A 74 -0.62 -7.41 3.18
CA ARG A 74 -1.42 -6.90 2.08
C ARG A 74 -2.07 -8.05 1.36
N PHE A 75 -3.40 -8.03 1.32
CA PHE A 75 -4.19 -8.89 0.47
C PHE A 75 -4.52 -8.16 -0.82
N GLU A 76 -4.27 -8.82 -1.94
CA GLU A 76 -4.48 -8.26 -3.27
C GLU A 76 -5.52 -9.05 -4.02
N VAL A 77 -6.34 -8.36 -4.79
CA VAL A 77 -7.27 -8.92 -5.75
C VAL A 77 -7.05 -8.22 -7.07
N PHE A 78 -6.90 -8.96 -8.16
CA PHE A 78 -6.70 -8.37 -9.47
C PHE A 78 -7.27 -9.23 -10.58
N GLN A 79 -7.80 -8.57 -11.60
CA GLN A 79 -8.37 -9.19 -12.77
C GLN A 79 -8.15 -8.27 -13.97
N PRO A 80 -7.62 -8.76 -15.10
CA PRO A 80 -6.96 -10.06 -15.26
C PRO A 80 -5.61 -10.12 -14.51
N ASN A 81 -5.03 -11.31 -14.38
CA ASN A 81 -3.77 -11.51 -13.64
C ASN A 81 -2.60 -10.64 -14.12
N ASP A 82 -2.47 -10.47 -15.44
CA ASP A 82 -1.49 -9.59 -16.09
C ASP A 82 -2.18 -8.93 -17.30
N PRO A 83 -2.77 -7.72 -17.18
CA PRO A 83 -3.45 -7.06 -18.29
C PRO A 83 -2.50 -6.62 -19.41
N ASP A 84 -1.21 -6.49 -19.10
CA ASP A 84 -0.15 -6.23 -20.04
C ASP A 84 0.84 -7.41 -20.08
N PRO A 85 0.92 -8.17 -21.18
CA PRO A 85 1.85 -9.29 -21.29
C PRO A 85 3.32 -8.86 -21.30
N SER A 86 3.62 -7.57 -21.48
CA SER A 86 4.99 -7.05 -21.40
C SER A 86 5.48 -6.85 -19.96
N ILE A 87 4.56 -6.84 -18.98
CA ILE A 87 4.83 -6.67 -17.56
C ILE A 87 4.22 -7.87 -16.84
N SER A 88 4.96 -8.97 -16.72
CA SER A 88 4.51 -10.05 -15.85
C SER A 88 4.78 -9.67 -14.40
N ARG A 89 3.71 -9.59 -13.60
CA ARG A 89 3.82 -9.37 -12.15
C ARG A 89 4.20 -10.66 -11.41
N GLY A 90 4.36 -11.78 -12.12
CA GLY A 90 4.54 -13.11 -11.52
C GLY A 90 3.31 -13.63 -10.78
N LYS A 91 2.16 -12.96 -11.00
CA LYS A 91 0.93 -13.19 -10.27
C LYS A 91 0.03 -14.16 -11.02
N ASN A 92 -0.27 -15.29 -10.39
CA ASN A 92 -0.99 -16.39 -11.04
C ASN A 92 -2.42 -16.58 -10.50
N LYS A 93 -2.77 -15.90 -9.42
CA LYS A 93 -4.04 -16.08 -8.72
C LYS A 93 -4.81 -14.78 -8.69
N PHE A 94 -6.10 -14.82 -8.97
CA PHE A 94 -6.99 -13.66 -8.87
C PHE A 94 -6.92 -12.93 -7.51
N ALA A 95 -6.65 -13.66 -6.41
CA ALA A 95 -6.52 -13.06 -5.10
C ALA A 95 -5.48 -13.78 -4.22
N GLU A 96 -4.59 -13.02 -3.58
CA GLU A 96 -3.53 -13.56 -2.72
C GLU A 96 -2.95 -12.57 -1.70
N ILE A 97 -2.28 -13.10 -0.67
CA ILE A 97 -1.47 -12.28 0.25
C ILE A 97 -0.07 -12.14 -0.35
N ASP A 98 0.18 -10.99 -0.96
CA ASP A 98 1.42 -10.75 -1.71
C ASP A 98 2.50 -10.05 -0.88
N TYR A 99 2.10 -9.35 0.18
CA TYR A 99 3.02 -8.68 1.10
C TYR A 99 2.74 -9.09 2.54
N LYS A 100 3.78 -9.45 3.29
CA LYS A 100 3.71 -9.73 4.73
C LYS A 100 5.06 -9.50 5.38
N TYR A 101 5.07 -8.83 6.53
CA TYR A 101 6.33 -8.52 7.21
C TYR A 101 6.17 -8.47 8.72
N ILE A 102 7.29 -8.65 9.40
CA ILE A 102 7.51 -8.30 10.80
C ILE A 102 8.75 -7.41 10.84
N ARG A 103 8.70 -6.35 11.64
CA ARG A 103 9.73 -5.33 11.74
C ARG A 103 10.01 -4.96 13.19
N ALA A 104 11.27 -4.68 13.49
CA ALA A 104 11.72 -4.10 14.75
C ALA A 104 12.57 -2.85 14.48
N ASP A 105 12.19 -1.70 15.04
CA ASP A 105 12.95 -0.45 14.99
C ASP A 105 13.52 -0.17 16.38
N ILE A 106 14.83 -0.34 16.54
CA ILE A 106 15.54 -0.30 17.82
C ILE A 106 16.43 0.95 17.86
N GLY A 107 16.31 1.74 18.91
CA GLY A 107 17.09 2.97 19.11
C GLY A 107 16.28 4.21 18.75
N ASP A 108 17.00 5.26 18.34
CA ASP A 108 16.45 6.58 18.06
C ASP A 108 16.49 6.91 16.56
N ARG A 109 16.07 8.14 16.22
CA ARG A 109 16.03 8.60 14.81
C ARG A 109 17.43 8.71 14.18
N THR A 110 18.45 8.94 14.99
CA THR A 110 19.83 9.19 14.55
C THR A 110 20.74 7.97 14.68
N GLU A 111 20.47 7.10 15.65
CA GLU A 111 21.28 5.92 15.95
C GLU A 111 20.39 4.73 16.29
N GLY A 112 20.59 3.61 15.59
CA GLY A 112 19.74 2.45 15.80
C GLY A 112 19.82 1.41 14.69
N LEU A 113 18.95 0.41 14.82
CA LEU A 113 18.81 -0.71 13.88
C LEU A 113 17.37 -0.85 13.45
N ASP A 114 17.17 -0.98 12.14
CA ASP A 114 15.89 -1.33 11.53
C ASP A 114 15.99 -2.73 10.93
N ILE A 115 15.20 -3.67 11.47
CA ILE A 115 15.22 -5.08 11.07
C ILE A 115 13.85 -5.43 10.50
N ILE A 116 13.80 -5.98 9.29
CA ILE A 116 12.57 -6.45 8.64
C ILE A 116 12.76 -7.91 8.21
N ALA A 117 11.83 -8.77 8.58
CA ALA A 117 11.70 -10.14 8.11
C ALA A 117 10.39 -10.30 7.33
N GLY A 118 10.46 -10.78 6.08
CA GLY A 118 9.33 -10.91 5.18
C GLY A 118 9.51 -10.06 3.92
N ASN A 119 8.42 -9.49 3.42
CA ASN A 119 8.43 -8.63 2.26
C ASN A 119 8.93 -7.22 2.62
N TYR A 120 9.76 -6.63 1.76
CA TYR A 120 10.23 -5.25 1.90
C TYR A 120 10.58 -4.61 0.56
N TYR A 121 10.48 -3.27 0.53
CA TYR A 121 11.05 -2.44 -0.52
C TYR A 121 12.38 -1.85 -0.07
N SER A 122 13.28 -1.58 -1.01
CA SER A 122 14.60 -1.02 -0.74
C SER A 122 15.17 -0.31 -1.96
N LEU A 123 15.79 0.85 -1.72
CA LEU A 123 16.53 1.63 -2.71
C LEU A 123 17.96 1.81 -2.21
N PHE A 124 18.95 1.32 -2.96
CA PHE A 124 20.36 1.57 -2.64
C PHE A 124 20.90 2.74 -3.47
N GLY A 125 21.31 3.82 -2.79
CA GLY A 125 21.75 5.06 -3.42
C GLY A 125 20.63 5.66 -4.28
N ARG A 126 20.87 5.77 -5.59
CA ARG A 126 19.89 6.24 -6.59
C ARG A 126 19.13 5.11 -7.29
N GLY A 127 19.30 3.87 -6.85
CA GLY A 127 18.63 2.72 -7.46
C GLY A 127 19.36 2.06 -8.63
N MET A 128 20.65 2.38 -8.85
CA MET A 128 21.45 1.74 -9.90
C MET A 128 21.82 0.29 -9.59
N ILE A 129 21.97 -0.04 -8.29
CA ILE A 129 22.34 -1.38 -7.82
C ILE A 129 21.10 -2.14 -7.35
N LEU A 130 20.23 -1.48 -6.58
CA LEU A 130 19.01 -2.06 -6.06
C LEU A 130 17.88 -1.03 -6.10
N LYS A 131 16.81 -1.36 -6.82
CA LYS A 131 15.57 -0.57 -6.87
C LYS A 131 14.37 -1.51 -6.76
N SER A 132 13.94 -1.73 -5.53
CA SER A 132 12.67 -2.39 -5.21
C SER A 132 11.68 -1.35 -4.68
N TYR A 133 10.54 -1.22 -5.35
CA TYR A 133 9.51 -0.23 -5.09
C TYR A 133 8.12 -0.70 -5.54
N GLU A 134 7.10 -0.07 -4.99
CA GLU A 134 5.74 -0.14 -5.50
C GLU A 134 5.42 1.19 -6.21
N ASP A 135 4.87 1.09 -7.42
CA ASP A 135 4.21 2.20 -8.10
C ASP A 135 2.95 1.68 -8.79
N ARG A 136 1.81 2.01 -8.19
CA ARG A 136 0.50 1.52 -8.61
C ARG A 136 0.03 2.15 -9.92
N ALA A 137 0.45 3.38 -10.22
CA ALA A 137 0.04 4.06 -11.45
C ALA A 137 0.56 3.33 -12.70
N ILE A 138 1.77 2.77 -12.59
CA ILE A 138 2.40 1.97 -13.65
C ILE A 138 2.37 0.46 -13.34
N ARG A 139 1.65 0.04 -12.30
CA ARG A 139 1.48 -1.38 -11.89
C ARG A 139 2.80 -2.12 -11.64
N VAL A 140 3.80 -1.41 -11.15
CA VAL A 140 5.07 -2.00 -10.75
C VAL A 140 5.00 -2.37 -9.28
N ASP A 141 5.25 -3.64 -8.98
CA ASP A 141 5.51 -4.14 -7.64
C ASP A 141 6.61 -5.19 -7.72
N ASN A 142 7.79 -4.85 -7.23
CA ASN A 142 8.93 -5.75 -7.18
C ASN A 142 9.48 -5.85 -5.75
N ASN A 143 8.59 -6.07 -4.79
CA ASN A 143 8.97 -6.32 -3.40
C ASN A 143 9.96 -7.50 -3.30
N LEU A 144 10.86 -7.42 -2.31
CA LEU A 144 11.84 -8.46 -1.99
C LEU A 144 11.35 -9.26 -0.80
N VAL A 145 11.65 -10.56 -0.76
CA VAL A 145 11.37 -11.41 0.40
C VAL A 145 12.67 -11.82 1.07
N GLY A 146 12.80 -11.57 2.36
CA GLY A 146 13.96 -12.03 3.13
C GLY A 146 14.14 -11.29 4.45
N LEU A 147 15.40 -11.17 4.87
CA LEU A 147 15.81 -10.41 6.04
C LEU A 147 16.56 -9.15 5.58
N LYS A 148 16.07 -7.96 5.97
CA LYS A 148 16.77 -6.68 5.79
C LYS A 148 17.19 -6.14 7.16
N VAL A 149 18.44 -5.69 7.26
CA VAL A 149 18.98 -5.00 8.43
C VAL A 149 19.59 -3.69 7.97
N THR A 150 19.15 -2.58 8.56
CA THR A 150 19.66 -1.24 8.27
C THR A 150 20.19 -0.61 9.54
N GLY A 151 21.48 -0.24 9.54
CA GLY A 151 22.09 0.52 10.64
C GLY A 151 22.03 2.03 10.39
N LYS A 152 21.58 2.78 11.39
CA LYS A 152 21.60 4.26 11.41
C LYS A 152 22.74 4.67 12.34
N TYR A 153 23.63 5.55 11.87
CA TYR A 153 24.73 6.09 12.67
C TYR A 153 24.88 7.58 12.38
N ALA A 154 24.85 8.39 13.44
CA ALA A 154 24.81 9.85 13.35
C ALA A 154 26.02 10.46 12.62
N GLY A 155 27.17 9.77 12.61
CA GLY A 155 28.40 10.25 11.99
C GLY A 155 28.47 10.19 10.46
N PHE A 156 27.43 9.71 9.78
CA PHE A 156 27.37 9.60 8.31
C PHE A 156 26.36 10.55 7.64
N VAL A 157 25.86 11.56 8.37
CA VAL A 157 25.00 12.63 7.82
C VAL A 157 25.84 13.75 7.21
#